data_AF-A0A8H4RGI2-F1
#
_entry.id   AF-A0A8H4RGI2-F1
#
_cell.length_a   1.000
_cell.length_b   1.000
_cell.length_c   1.000
_cell.angle_alpha   90.00
_cell.angle_beta   90.00
_cell.angle_gamma   90.00
#
_symmetry.space_group_name_H-M   'P 1'
#
loop_
_entity.id
_entity.type
_entity.pdbx_description
1 polymer ?
#
loop_
_entity_poly.entity_id
_entity_poly.type
_entity_poly.pdbx_seq_one_letter_code
_entity_poly.pdbx_strand_id
1 'polypeptide(L)'
;MEAHNAVAAAIEASVRSFSEMQRPFCLYHGSTNITRDSRRYLDNTVDTSKLNHVLRIDIETKTAIVEPNVPIDTLYRQPSSAA
;
A
#
# COMPACT_ATOMS: atom_id res chain seq x y z
N MET A 1 10.53 6.26 7.26
CA MET A 1 10.06 7.09 6.13
C MET A 1 10.78 6.79 4.82
N GLU A 2 12.11 6.59 4.81
CA GLU A 2 12.85 6.33 3.55
C GLU A 2 12.38 5.09 2.79
N ALA A 3 12.18 3.96 3.48
CA ALA A 3 11.68 2.73 2.85
C ALA A 3 10.30 2.93 2.20
N HIS A 4 9.41 3.66 2.87
CA HIS A 4 8.11 4.04 2.33
C HIS A 4 8.25 4.88 1.06
N ASN A 5 9.11 5.90 1.08
CA ASN A 5 9.34 6.77 -0.07
C ASN A 5 9.89 6.00 -1.28
N ALA A 6 10.77 5.01 -1.06
CA ALA A 6 11.28 4.16 -2.13
C ALA A 6 10.17 3.32 -2.78
N VAL A 7 9.27 2.74 -1.97
CA VAL A 7 8.12 1.99 -2.49
C VAL A 7 7.14 2.91 -3.21
N ALA A 8 6.86 4.10 -2.64
CA ALA A 8 5.99 5.09 -3.26
C ALA A 8 6.53 5.57 -4.62
N ALA A 9 7.85 5.80 -4.74
CA ALA A 9 8.48 6.18 -5.99
C ALA A 9 8.37 5.07 -7.07
N ALA A 10 8.46 3.80 -6.68
CA ALA A 10 8.26 2.68 -7.59
C ALA A 10 6.80 2.60 -8.10
N ILE A 11 5.83 2.82 -7.21
CA ILE A 11 4.41 2.88 -7.56
C ILE A 11 4.14 4.07 -8.49
N GLU A 12 4.70 5.24 -8.17
CA GLU A 12 4.58 6.44 -9.00
C GLU A 12 5.11 6.21 -10.42
N ALA A 13 6.29 5.60 -10.55
CA ALA A 13 6.87 5.27 -11.85
C ALA A 13 5.97 4.32 -12.66
N SER A 14 5.37 3.32 -12.01
CA SER A 14 4.43 2.40 -12.65
C SER A 14 3.15 3.10 -13.13
N VAL A 15 2.54 3.91 -12.27
CA VAL A 15 1.34 4.70 -12.62
C VAL A 15 1.63 5.67 -13.75
N ARG A 16 2.79 6.34 -13.70
CA ARG A 16 3.22 7.26 -14.77
C ARG A 16 3.33 6.56 -16.10
N SER A 17 3.97 5.39 -16.14
CA SER A 17 4.10 4.58 -17.37
C SER A 17 2.72 4.21 -17.94
N PHE A 18 1.78 3.76 -17.10
CA PHE A 18 0.41 3.47 -17.56
C PHE A 18 -0.34 4.70 -18.05
N SER A 19 -0.16 5.84 -17.38
CA SER A 19 -0.76 7.12 -17.77
C SER A 19 -0.24 7.61 -19.13
N GLU A 20 1.08 7.54 -19.36
CA GLU A 20 1.71 7.90 -20.62
C GLU A 20 1.23 7.02 -21.78
N MET A 21 0.99 5.73 -21.52
CA MET A 21 0.39 4.81 -22.49
C MET A 21 -1.13 4.95 -22.62
N GLN A 22 -1.78 5.79 -21.81
CA GLN A 22 -3.24 5.88 -21.64
C GLN A 22 -3.91 4.51 -21.44
N ARG A 23 -3.23 3.60 -20.75
CA ARG A 23 -3.72 2.24 -20.51
C ARG A 23 -4.44 2.16 -19.18
N PRO A 24 -5.63 1.54 -19.12
CA PRO A 24 -6.28 1.27 -17.86
C PRO A 24 -5.43 0.27 -17.06
N PHE A 25 -5.26 0.54 -15.77
CA PHE A 25 -4.57 -0.34 -14.84
C PHE A 25 -5.43 -0.61 -13.61
N CYS A 26 -5.18 -1.73 -12.94
CA CYS A 26 -5.82 -2.11 -11.69
C CYS A 26 -4.82 -2.02 -10.53
N LEU A 27 -5.34 -1.76 -9.32
CA LEU A 27 -4.55 -1.80 -8.10
C LEU A 27 -4.64 -3.21 -7.49
N TYR A 28 -3.49 -3.80 -7.19
CA TYR A 28 -3.40 -5.06 -6.48
C TYR A 28 -2.79 -4.85 -5.10
N HIS A 29 -3.56 -5.18 -4.07
CA HIS A 29 -3.20 -4.96 -2.66
C HIS A 29 -2.82 -6.27 -1.95
N GLY A 30 -2.37 -7.30 -2.68
CA GLY A 30 -1.91 -8.58 -2.11
C GLY A 30 -3.02 -9.62 -1.91
N SER A 31 -4.28 -9.21 -1.90
CA SER A 31 -5.43 -10.11 -1.94
C SER A 31 -6.47 -9.58 -2.91
N THR A 32 -7.36 -10.46 -3.38
CA THR A 32 -8.46 -10.06 -4.24
C THR A 32 -9.76 -10.51 -3.57
N ASN A 33 -10.57 -9.56 -3.08
CA ASN A 33 -11.92 -9.84 -2.57
C ASN A 33 -12.94 -10.05 -3.71
N ILE A 34 -12.46 -10.52 -4.85
CA ILE A 34 -13.26 -10.75 -6.05
C ILE A 34 -13.34 -12.26 -6.23
N THR A 35 -14.56 -12.77 -6.15
CA THR A 35 -14.89 -14.19 -6.36
C THR A 35 -14.96 -14.56 -7.84
N ARG A 36 -14.89 -13.57 -8.73
CA ARG A 36 -14.84 -13.76 -10.19
C ARG A 36 -13.41 -14.11 -10.59
N ASP A 37 -13.28 -15.06 -11.51
CA ASP A 37 -12.01 -15.46 -12.10
C ASP A 37 -11.38 -14.26 -12.82
N SER A 38 -10.48 -13.57 -12.10
CA SER A 38 -9.69 -12.50 -12.66
C SER A 38 -8.57 -13.18 -13.45
N ARG A 39 -8.77 -13.33 -14.76
CA ARG A 39 -7.68 -13.58 -15.71
C ARG A 39 -6.65 -12.48 -15.49
N ARG A 40 -5.64 -12.80 -14.67
CA ARG A 40 -4.80 -11.84 -13.98
C ARG A 40 -4.29 -10.81 -14.99
N TYR A 41 -4.66 -9.55 -14.76
CA TYR A 41 -4.15 -8.36 -15.44
C TYR A 41 -2.67 -8.12 -15.09
N LEU A 42 -1.82 -9.17 -15.14
CA LEU A 42 -0.39 -9.12 -14.81
C LEU A 42 0.32 -8.02 -15.61
N ASP A 43 -0.19 -7.76 -16.81
CA ASP A 43 0.23 -6.76 -17.76
C ASP A 43 -0.23 -5.32 -17.43
N ASN A 44 -1.32 -5.16 -16.66
CA ASN A 44 -1.94 -3.86 -16.33
C ASN A 44 -2.23 -3.73 -14.82
N THR A 45 -1.31 -4.14 -13.97
CA THR A 45 -1.51 -4.06 -12.52
C THR A 45 -0.39 -3.29 -11.84
N VAL A 46 -0.77 -2.38 -10.95
CA VAL A 46 0.12 -1.70 -10.03
C VAL A 46 0.04 -2.42 -8.68
N ASP A 47 1.17 -2.99 -8.25
CA ASP A 47 1.28 -3.74 -7.01
C ASP A 47 1.56 -2.81 -5.82
N THR A 48 0.63 -2.75 -4.88
CA THR A 48 0.73 -2.00 -3.62
C THR A 48 0.80 -2.93 -2.40
N SER A 49 0.92 -4.25 -2.60
CA SER A 49 0.89 -5.26 -1.53
C SER A 49 1.98 -5.06 -0.46
N LYS A 50 3.11 -4.47 -0.86
CA LYS A 50 4.26 -4.18 0.02
C LYS A 50 4.05 -2.99 0.96
N LEU A 51 2.98 -2.22 0.78
CA LEU A 51 2.64 -1.09 1.64
C LEU A 51 1.86 -1.58 2.88
N ASN A 52 2.51 -2.31 3.78
CA ASN A 52 1.93 -2.96 4.95
C ASN A 52 2.60 -2.62 6.29
N HIS A 53 3.29 -1.48 6.38
CA HIS A 53 4.02 -1.04 7.57
C HIS A 53 3.30 0.08 8.34
N VAL A 54 3.51 0.10 9.65
CA VAL A 54 3.15 1.24 10.50
C VAL A 54 4.30 2.23 10.47
N LEU A 55 4.02 3.48 10.07
CA LEU A 55 5.05 4.50 9.91
C LEU A 55 5.29 5.27 11.20
N ARG A 56 4.22 5.61 11.93
CA ARG A 56 4.28 6.32 13.21
C ARG A 56 2.99 6.12 14.00
N ILE A 57 3.11 6.01 15.31
CA ILE A 57 2.00 6.15 16.25
C ILE A 57 2.31 7.32 17.16
N ASP A 58 1.37 8.26 17.23
CA ASP A 58 1.46 9.45 18.05
C ASP A 58 0.37 9.38 19.13
N ILE A 59 0.80 9.18 20.37
CA ILE A 59 -0.11 8.92 21.50
C ILE A 59 -0.72 10.21 22.03
N GLU A 60 0.03 11.31 21.95
CA GLU A 60 -0.42 12.63 22.42
C GLU A 60 -1.62 13.10 21.58
N THR A 61 -1.49 12.99 20.26
CA THR A 61 -2.56 13.35 19.32
C THR A 61 -3.55 12.20 19.07
N LYS A 62 -3.27 10.99 19.56
CA LYS A 62 -4.02 9.75 19.31
C LYS A 62 -4.17 9.47 17.81
N THR A 63 -3.12 9.71 17.05
CA THR A 63 -3.09 9.49 15.60
C THR A 63 -2.07 8.41 15.22
N ALA A 64 -2.35 7.69 14.15
CA ALA A 64 -1.42 6.73 13.56
C ALA A 64 -1.27 6.99 12.07
N ILE A 65 -0.03 7.04 11.60
CA ILE A 65 0.32 7.10 10.18
C ILE A 65 0.69 5.68 9.76
N VAL A 66 -0.12 5.11 8.88
CA VAL A 66 -0.08 3.69 8.52
C VAL A 66 -0.17 3.55 7.01
N GLU A 67 0.46 2.52 6.48
CA GLU A 67 0.32 2.20 5.07
C GLU A 67 -1.04 1.52 4.77
N PRO A 68 -1.54 1.59 3.53
CA PRO A 68 -2.89 1.12 3.16
C PRO A 68 -3.19 -0.36 3.45
N ASN A 69 -2.18 -1.22 3.44
CA ASN A 69 -2.35 -2.67 3.59
C ASN A 69 -1.98 -3.18 4.99
N VAL A 70 -1.89 -2.29 5.99
CA VAL A 70 -1.63 -2.70 7.37
C VAL A 70 -2.88 -3.37 7.96
N PRO A 71 -2.80 -4.64 8.42
CA PRO A 71 -3.91 -5.29 9.08
C PRO A 71 -4.25 -4.60 10.42
N ILE A 72 -5.53 -4.49 10.74
CA ILE A 72 -5.96 -3.86 12.00
C ILE A 72 -5.41 -4.55 13.25
N ASP A 73 -5.22 -5.86 13.23
CA ASP A 73 -4.58 -6.60 14.33
C ASP A 73 -3.13 -6.14 14.55
N THR A 74 -2.41 -5.87 13.45
CA THR A 74 -1.04 -5.38 13.51
C THR A 74 -0.99 -3.99 14.14
N LEU A 75 -1.98 -3.14 13.86
CA LEU A 75 -2.12 -1.82 14.51
C LEU A 75 -2.38 -1.95 16.00
N TYR A 76 -3.30 -2.83 16.40
CA TYR A 76 -3.64 -3.04 17.81
C TYR A 76 -2.44 -3.56 18.62
N ARG A 77 -1.59 -4.37 18.00
CA ARG A 77 -0.41 -4.97 18.63
C ARG A 77 0.82 -4.06 18.66
N GLN A 78 0.78 -2.91 17.98
CA GLN A 78 1.93 -2.01 17.99
C GLN A 78 2.18 -1.48 19.41
N PRO A 79 3.43 -1.51 19.88
CA PRO A 79 3.76 -0.88 21.14
C PRO A 79 3.47 0.62 21.04
N SER A 80 2.91 1.18 22.10
CA SER A 80 2.77 2.62 22.23
C SER A 80 4.17 3.23 22.27
N SER A 81 4.64 3.77 21.15
CA SER A 81 5.93 4.46 21.08
C SER A 81 5.81 5.82 21.77
N ALA A 82 5.91 5.82 23.10
CA ALA A 82 6.15 7.01 23.90
C ALA A 82 7.65 7.04 24.22
N ALA A 83 8.41 7.81 23.43
CA ALA A 83 9.76 8.29 23.77
C ALA A 83 9.96 9.64 23.10
#